data_AF-A0A3P9K0B8-F1
#
_entry.id   AF-A0A3P9K0B8-F1
#
_cell.length_a   1.000
_cell.length_b   1.000
_cell.length_c   1.000
_cell.angle_alpha   90.00
_cell.angle_beta   90.00
_cell.angle_gamma   90.00
#
_symmetry.space_group_name_H-M   'P 1'
#
loop_
_entity.id
_entity.type
_entity.pdbx_description
1 polymer ?
#
loop_
_entity_poly.entity_id
_entity_poly.type
_entity_poly.pdbx_seq_one_letter_code
_entity_poly.pdbx_strand_id
1 'polypeptide(L)'
;RKGVSWTKEVTVFLGDTAVQLLQDWVVNGEVVTLPFLMEPYIYIEQQTQTVLLNTNIGLKKVLWSPRSHLEVSVPGSYKGHTCGLCGNFNNYHHDDLQMPGGRLSLSESDFGNSWRVTNGDQTDDSCHSGEDVDPCRGAGFQAKKGANTRCKVLKSAAFKPCHHVVPPEPWYGACVYDLCACGANTDECLCDTLEAYASQCRAAGVILQWRSASLCGE
;
A
#
# COMPACT_ATOMS: atom_id res chain seq x y z
N ARG A 1 11.04 3.71 -13.30
CA ARG A 1 10.02 4.76 -13.10
C ARG A 1 10.75 5.99 -12.55
N LYS A 2 10.58 7.20 -13.11
CA LYS A 2 11.24 8.42 -12.60
C LYS A 2 10.25 9.19 -11.73
N GLY A 3 10.68 9.65 -10.55
CA GLY A 3 9.88 10.53 -9.69
C GLY A 3 8.79 9.84 -8.85
N VAL A 4 8.82 8.51 -8.72
CA VAL A 4 7.91 7.77 -7.81
C VAL A 4 8.68 6.73 -7.01
N SER A 5 8.30 6.56 -5.75
CA SER A 5 8.85 5.57 -4.82
C SER A 5 7.92 4.36 -4.70
N TRP A 6 8.47 3.24 -4.23
CA TRP A 6 7.70 2.04 -3.92
C TRP A 6 8.24 1.42 -2.62
N THR A 7 7.37 0.78 -1.86
CA THR A 7 7.76 0.09 -0.64
C THR A 7 8.71 -1.06 -1.00
N LYS A 8 9.89 -1.11 -0.36
CA LYS A 8 10.89 -2.16 -0.55
C LYS A 8 11.00 -3.10 0.64
N GLU A 9 10.77 -2.55 1.81
CA GLU A 9 10.94 -3.21 3.10
C GLU A 9 9.85 -2.73 4.03
N VAL A 10 9.36 -3.64 4.88
CA VAL A 10 8.45 -3.32 5.97
C VAL A 10 9.02 -3.89 7.24
N THR A 11 9.30 -3.04 8.23
CA THR A 11 9.68 -3.48 9.58
C THR A 11 8.50 -3.26 10.52
N VAL A 12 8.11 -4.30 11.24
CA VAL A 12 7.02 -4.29 12.22
C VAL A 12 7.62 -4.48 13.61
N PHE A 13 7.41 -3.50 14.48
CA PHE A 13 7.82 -3.56 15.89
C PHE A 13 6.61 -3.95 16.76
N LEU A 14 6.73 -5.07 17.48
CA LEU A 14 5.72 -5.61 18.40
C LEU A 14 6.36 -5.78 19.79
N GLY A 15 6.22 -4.77 20.64
CA GLY A 15 6.96 -4.72 21.92
C GLY A 15 8.47 -4.74 21.63
N ASP A 16 9.18 -5.73 22.18
CA ASP A 16 10.63 -5.91 21.97
C ASP A 16 10.97 -6.73 20.72
N THR A 17 9.97 -7.23 19.98
CA THR A 17 10.17 -8.05 18.78
C THR A 17 10.15 -7.20 17.52
N ALA A 18 11.13 -7.40 16.64
CA ALA A 18 11.18 -6.78 15.33
C ALA A 18 11.04 -7.85 14.23
N VAL A 19 10.06 -7.67 13.36
CA VAL A 19 9.82 -8.51 12.18
C VAL A 19 10.09 -7.69 10.93
N GLN A 20 11.11 -8.07 10.16
CA GLN A 20 11.44 -7.43 8.89
C GLN A 20 10.95 -8.31 7.73
N LEU A 21 10.06 -7.73 6.94
CA LEU A 21 9.50 -8.33 5.73
C LEU A 21 10.34 -7.85 4.54
N LEU A 22 11.42 -8.59 4.27
CA LEU A 22 12.35 -8.42 3.16
C LEU A 22 12.30 -9.64 2.23
N GLN A 23 13.07 -9.60 1.14
CA GLN A 23 13.23 -10.72 0.20
C GLN A 23 13.64 -12.03 0.91
N ASP A 24 14.37 -11.91 2.02
CA ASP A 24 14.64 -12.97 3.01
C ASP A 24 14.01 -12.56 4.35
N TRP A 25 13.08 -13.37 4.86
CA TRP A 25 12.27 -13.06 6.04
C TRP A 25 13.13 -13.05 7.31
N VAL A 26 13.15 -11.94 8.05
CA VAL A 26 13.99 -11.80 9.25
C VAL A 26 13.13 -11.52 10.48
N VAL A 27 13.29 -12.34 11.53
CA VAL A 27 12.69 -12.13 12.85
C VAL A 27 13.82 -11.99 13.86
N ASN A 28 13.89 -10.86 14.57
CA ASN A 28 14.95 -10.57 15.53
C ASN A 28 16.38 -10.74 14.98
N GLY A 29 16.59 -10.43 13.70
CA GLY A 29 17.89 -10.55 13.04
C GLY A 29 18.21 -11.94 12.48
N GLU A 30 17.35 -12.94 12.66
CA GLU A 30 17.52 -14.29 12.12
C GLU A 30 16.60 -14.56 10.93
N VAL A 31 17.13 -15.19 9.89
CA VAL A 31 16.34 -15.62 8.72
C VAL A 31 15.47 -16.82 9.11
N VAL A 32 14.17 -16.74 8.88
CA VAL A 32 13.20 -17.79 9.24
C VAL A 32 12.60 -18.48 8.02
N THR A 33 12.17 -19.73 8.19
CA THR A 33 11.39 -20.48 7.19
C THR A 33 9.89 -20.33 7.44
N LEU A 34 9.10 -20.24 6.38
CA LEU A 34 7.63 -20.10 6.46
C LEU A 34 6.92 -21.47 6.29
N PRO A 35 5.84 -21.74 7.03
CA PRO A 35 5.25 -20.88 8.06
C PRO A 35 6.08 -20.86 9.35
N PHE A 36 6.12 -19.70 10.00
CA PHE A 36 6.85 -19.46 11.24
C PHE A 36 5.88 -19.12 12.37
N LEU A 37 6.07 -19.71 13.55
CA LEU A 37 5.28 -19.44 14.75
C LEU A 37 6.23 -19.06 15.89
N MET A 38 6.03 -17.88 16.46
CA MET A 38 6.63 -17.48 17.73
C MET A 38 5.50 -17.33 18.74
N GLU A 39 5.32 -18.37 19.55
CA GLU A 39 4.27 -18.40 20.54
C GLU A 39 4.49 -17.35 21.64
N PRO A 40 3.39 -16.77 22.19
CA PRO A 40 2.00 -16.96 21.78
C PRO A 40 1.50 -15.89 20.79
N TYR A 41 2.39 -15.09 20.16
CA TYR A 41 2.00 -13.79 19.59
C TYR A 41 2.11 -13.62 18.09
N ILE A 42 2.98 -14.36 17.40
CA ILE A 42 3.33 -14.10 16.01
C ILE A 42 3.19 -15.37 15.19
N TYR A 43 2.42 -15.29 14.10
CA TYR A 43 2.34 -16.33 13.09
C TYR A 43 2.55 -15.71 11.71
N ILE A 44 3.53 -16.21 10.96
CA ILE A 44 3.90 -15.71 9.64
C ILE A 44 3.70 -16.85 8.64
N GLU A 45 2.95 -16.59 7.58
CA GLU A 45 2.74 -17.57 6.50
C GLU A 45 2.86 -16.93 5.13
N GLN A 46 3.24 -17.74 4.14
CA GLN A 46 3.22 -17.35 2.74
C GLN A 46 1.90 -17.80 2.11
N GLN A 47 1.15 -16.85 1.56
CA GLN A 47 -0.05 -17.10 0.76
C GLN A 47 0.20 -16.71 -0.68
N THR A 48 0.50 -17.71 -1.52
CA THR A 48 0.73 -17.55 -2.96
C THR A 48 1.87 -16.56 -3.25
N GLN A 49 1.54 -15.28 -3.47
CA GLN A 49 2.46 -14.18 -3.79
C GLN A 49 2.51 -13.10 -2.69
N THR A 50 1.88 -13.35 -1.55
CA THR A 50 1.84 -12.44 -0.40
C THR A 50 2.34 -13.15 0.85
N VAL A 51 2.83 -12.36 1.80
CA VAL A 51 3.14 -12.81 3.15
C VAL A 51 2.18 -12.18 4.13
N LEU A 52 1.73 -13.02 5.04
CA LEU A 52 0.76 -12.70 6.05
C LEU A 52 1.39 -12.84 7.42
N LEU A 53 1.55 -11.73 8.12
CA LEU A 53 1.88 -11.67 9.53
C LEU A 53 0.57 -11.51 10.33
N ASN A 54 0.18 -12.56 11.03
CA ASN A 54 -0.89 -12.52 12.00
C ASN A 54 -0.30 -12.32 13.40
N THR A 55 -0.94 -11.46 14.18
CA THR A 55 -0.60 -11.28 15.58
C THR A 55 -1.86 -11.09 16.42
N ASN A 56 -1.78 -11.48 17.69
CA ASN A 56 -2.83 -11.26 18.68
C ASN A 56 -2.48 -10.11 19.65
N ILE A 57 -1.34 -9.45 19.47
CA ILE A 57 -0.96 -8.24 20.20
C ILE A 57 -0.88 -7.06 19.24
N GLY A 58 -1.66 -6.03 19.55
CA GLY A 58 -1.59 -4.73 18.91
C GLY A 58 -2.17 -4.67 17.50
N LEU A 59 -1.55 -5.37 16.54
CA LEU A 59 -2.08 -5.49 15.18
C LEU A 59 -3.02 -6.70 15.09
N LYS A 60 -3.92 -6.70 14.11
CA LYS A 60 -4.63 -7.92 13.70
C LYS A 60 -3.86 -8.69 12.64
N LYS A 61 -3.33 -7.94 11.67
CA LYS A 61 -2.82 -8.48 10.41
C LYS A 61 -1.88 -7.48 9.73
N VAL A 62 -0.79 -7.97 9.17
CA VAL A 62 -0.01 -7.26 8.14
C VAL A 62 0.07 -8.15 6.91
N LEU A 63 -0.41 -7.65 5.78
CA LEU A 63 -0.29 -8.30 4.47
C LEU A 63 0.77 -7.54 3.66
N TRP A 64 1.78 -8.25 3.18
CA TRP A 64 2.85 -7.70 2.38
C TRP A 64 2.99 -8.48 1.06
N SER A 65 3.12 -7.75 -0.03
CA SER A 65 3.46 -8.30 -1.34
C SER A 65 4.83 -7.77 -1.76
N PRO A 66 5.73 -8.61 -2.29
CA PRO A 66 6.98 -8.17 -2.91
C PRO A 66 6.77 -7.15 -4.05
N ARG A 67 5.55 -7.02 -4.59
CA ARG A 67 5.13 -5.98 -5.55
C ARG A 67 4.68 -4.67 -4.86
N SER A 68 5.27 -4.34 -3.71
CA SER A 68 5.06 -3.08 -2.98
C SER A 68 3.64 -2.82 -2.44
N HIS A 69 2.82 -3.86 -2.32
CA HIS A 69 1.50 -3.74 -1.70
C HIS A 69 1.59 -4.06 -0.20
N LEU A 70 1.16 -3.13 0.64
CA LEU A 70 1.12 -3.26 2.10
C LEU A 70 -0.29 -2.96 2.60
N GLU A 71 -0.83 -3.84 3.43
CA GLU A 71 -2.07 -3.62 4.18
C GLU A 71 -1.83 -3.90 5.65
N VAL A 72 -2.24 -2.96 6.51
CA VAL A 72 -2.16 -3.09 7.97
C VAL A 72 -3.56 -3.05 8.53
N SER A 73 -3.95 -4.07 9.28
CA SER A 73 -5.22 -4.12 9.99
C SER A 73 -4.99 -4.00 11.49
N VAL A 74 -5.73 -3.11 12.13
CA VAL A 74 -5.71 -2.90 13.59
C VAL A 74 -7.07 -3.23 14.22
N PRO A 75 -7.12 -3.59 15.52
CA PRO A 75 -8.37 -3.66 16.26
C PRO A 75 -9.11 -2.33 16.34
N GLY A 76 -10.44 -2.36 16.42
CA GLY A 76 -11.25 -1.15 16.54
C GLY A 76 -10.98 -0.33 17.81
N SER A 77 -10.33 -0.92 18.82
CA SER A 77 -9.86 -0.22 20.02
C SER A 77 -8.78 0.83 19.74
N TYR A 78 -8.14 0.80 18.57
CA TYR A 78 -7.15 1.79 18.15
C TYR A 78 -7.76 3.07 17.57
N LYS A 79 -9.10 3.16 17.47
CA LYS A 79 -9.79 4.31 16.89
C LYS A 79 -9.37 5.61 17.60
N GLY A 80 -8.84 6.58 16.85
CA GLY A 80 -8.36 7.86 17.39
C GLY A 80 -7.02 7.77 18.15
N HIS A 81 -6.36 6.61 18.12
CA HIS A 81 -5.09 6.36 18.82
C HIS A 81 -3.94 6.01 17.86
N THR A 82 -4.16 6.04 16.55
CA THR A 82 -3.10 5.88 15.56
C THR A 82 -2.50 7.23 15.17
N CYS A 83 -1.33 7.19 14.57
CA CYS A 83 -0.70 8.32 13.91
C CYS A 83 0.25 7.79 12.83
N GLY A 84 0.74 8.67 11.95
CA GLY A 84 1.63 8.28 10.86
C GLY A 84 0.99 8.49 9.49
N LEU A 85 1.59 7.88 8.47
CA LEU A 85 1.13 7.98 7.09
C LEU A 85 -0.27 7.39 6.84
N CYS A 86 -0.77 6.54 7.74
CA CYS A 86 -2.11 5.96 7.68
C CYS A 86 -3.16 6.78 8.49
N GLY A 87 -2.82 7.98 8.94
CA GLY A 87 -3.74 8.87 9.64
C GLY A 87 -4.01 8.47 11.10
N ASN A 88 -5.07 9.05 11.66
CA ASN A 88 -5.42 8.95 13.09
C ASN A 88 -6.55 7.96 13.38
N PHE A 89 -7.08 7.31 12.34
CA PHE A 89 -8.13 6.29 12.42
C PHE A 89 -9.38 6.77 13.19
N ASN A 90 -9.81 8.02 13.00
CA ASN A 90 -11.00 8.59 13.65
C ASN A 90 -12.29 8.55 12.80
N ASN A 91 -12.22 8.03 11.55
CA ASN A 91 -13.25 8.05 10.50
C ASN A 91 -13.49 9.42 9.83
N TYR A 92 -12.55 10.36 9.93
CA TYR A 92 -12.64 11.70 9.36
C TYR A 92 -11.46 12.01 8.43
N HIS A 93 -11.57 11.56 7.19
CA HIS A 93 -10.49 11.64 6.19
C HIS A 93 -9.92 13.04 5.89
N HIS A 94 -10.60 14.13 6.25
CA HIS A 94 -10.11 15.48 6.02
C HIS A 94 -8.98 15.89 6.96
N ASP A 95 -8.75 15.15 8.06
CA ASP A 95 -7.65 15.42 9.00
C ASP A 95 -6.53 14.38 8.95
N ASP A 96 -6.58 13.42 8.03
CA ASP A 96 -5.60 12.33 7.97
C ASP A 96 -4.19 12.80 7.57
N LEU A 97 -4.05 13.95 6.91
CA LEU A 97 -2.75 14.58 6.61
C LEU A 97 -2.18 15.37 7.80
N GLN A 98 -2.30 14.79 9.00
CA GLN A 98 -1.79 15.37 10.25
C GLN A 98 -0.33 15.00 10.47
N MET A 99 0.53 16.01 10.57
CA MET A 99 1.96 15.83 10.88
C MET A 99 2.17 15.52 12.38
N PRO A 100 3.36 15.05 12.80
CA PRO A 100 3.63 14.69 14.21
C PRO A 100 3.30 15.76 15.25
N GLY A 101 3.41 17.05 14.88
CA GLY A 101 3.06 18.18 15.75
C GLY A 101 1.56 18.52 15.80
N GLY A 102 0.69 17.70 15.20
CA GLY A 102 -0.77 17.90 15.17
C GLY A 102 -1.26 18.87 14.09
N ARG A 103 -0.35 19.53 13.37
CA ARG A 103 -0.68 20.45 12.27
C ARG A 103 -1.04 19.69 11.00
N LEU A 104 -2.13 20.09 10.35
CA LEU A 104 -2.51 19.57 9.04
C LEU A 104 -1.62 20.13 7.93
N SER A 105 -1.21 19.26 7.01
CA SER A 105 -0.53 19.66 5.78
C SER A 105 -1.54 19.86 4.65
N LEU A 106 -1.21 20.78 3.74
CA LEU A 106 -1.91 20.94 2.45
C LEU A 106 -1.19 20.24 1.29
N SER A 107 0.03 19.76 1.54
CA SER A 107 0.88 19.06 0.59
C SER A 107 1.09 17.62 1.06
N GLU A 108 0.88 16.68 0.15
CA GLU A 108 1.09 15.25 0.40
C GLU A 108 2.58 14.95 0.61
N SER A 109 3.46 15.61 -0.16
CA SER A 109 4.90 15.48 0.01
C SER A 109 5.39 16.06 1.35
N ASP A 110 4.91 17.23 1.76
CA ASP A 110 5.24 17.80 3.08
C ASP A 110 4.78 16.88 4.22
N PHE A 111 3.56 16.32 4.11
CA PHE A 111 3.05 15.34 5.06
C PHE A 111 3.94 14.11 5.12
N GLY A 112 4.26 13.50 3.97
CA GLY A 112 5.13 12.33 3.88
C GLY A 112 6.52 12.58 4.47
N ASN A 113 7.12 13.71 4.12
CA ASN A 113 8.44 14.13 4.61
C ASN A 113 8.46 14.33 6.14
N SER A 114 7.35 14.78 6.73
CA SER A 114 7.25 15.00 8.18
C SER A 114 7.30 13.72 9.01
N TRP A 115 6.94 12.58 8.41
CA TRP A 115 6.94 11.26 9.04
C TRP A 115 8.21 10.45 8.77
N ARG A 116 9.22 11.06 8.13
CA ARG A 116 10.50 10.41 7.87
C ARG A 116 11.19 10.05 9.19
N VAL A 117 11.49 8.77 9.36
CA VAL A 117 12.27 8.28 10.51
C VAL A 117 13.74 8.63 10.29
N THR A 118 14.33 9.41 11.19
CA THR A 118 15.77 9.66 11.23
C THR A 118 16.40 8.65 12.19
N ASN A 119 17.16 7.69 11.68
CA ASN A 119 18.00 6.86 12.54
C ASN A 119 19.08 7.79 13.12
N GLY A 120 19.09 7.97 14.44
CA GLY A 120 20.04 8.84 15.13
C GLY A 120 21.46 8.58 14.61
N ASP A 121 22.11 9.66 14.16
CA ASP A 121 23.46 9.71 13.56
C ASP A 121 23.63 9.34 12.08
N GLN A 122 22.58 8.94 11.35
CA GLN A 122 22.67 8.78 9.90
C GLN A 122 21.76 9.78 9.20
N THR A 123 22.31 10.94 8.84
CA THR A 123 21.86 11.64 7.65
C THR A 123 22.20 10.74 6.47
N ASP A 124 21.30 9.81 6.14
CA ASP A 124 21.38 9.09 4.89
C ASP A 124 21.23 10.12 3.77
N ASP A 125 22.37 10.62 3.26
CA ASP A 125 22.45 11.60 2.18
C ASP A 125 21.72 11.13 0.91
N SER A 126 21.29 9.86 0.85
CA SER A 126 20.48 9.30 -0.23
C SER A 126 18.97 9.54 -0.08
N CYS A 127 18.47 9.89 1.11
CA CYS A 127 17.04 10.09 1.38
C CYS A 127 16.65 11.58 1.27
N HIS A 128 16.49 12.06 0.04
CA HIS A 128 16.02 13.41 -0.23
C HIS A 128 14.52 13.58 0.06
N SER A 129 14.12 14.80 0.39
CA SER A 129 12.70 15.15 0.54
C SER A 129 11.96 14.87 -0.75
N GLY A 130 10.78 14.25 -0.63
CA GLY A 130 9.86 14.12 -1.75
C GLY A 130 9.26 15.49 -2.13
N GLU A 131 8.82 15.60 -3.38
CA GLU A 131 8.11 16.76 -3.90
C GLU A 131 6.75 16.33 -4.44
N ASP A 132 5.76 17.21 -4.41
CA ASP A 132 4.47 16.96 -5.06
C ASP A 132 4.68 16.89 -6.58
N VAL A 133 4.40 15.73 -7.16
CA VAL A 133 4.54 15.49 -8.59
C VAL A 133 3.19 15.16 -9.22
N ASP A 134 2.99 15.62 -10.46
CA ASP A 134 1.89 15.16 -11.32
C ASP A 134 2.50 14.42 -12.52
N PRO A 135 2.60 13.07 -12.44
CA PRO A 135 3.16 12.25 -13.51
C PRO A 135 2.42 12.43 -14.84
N CYS A 136 1.10 12.65 -14.80
CA CYS A 136 0.32 12.84 -16.02
C CYS A 136 0.55 14.21 -16.67
N ARG A 137 0.85 15.24 -15.87
CA ARG A 137 1.28 16.55 -16.40
C ARG A 137 2.61 16.43 -17.14
N GLY A 138 3.57 15.71 -16.57
CA GLY A 138 4.88 15.48 -17.20
C GLY A 138 4.81 14.56 -18.43
N ALA A 139 4.00 13.50 -18.38
CA ALA A 139 3.84 12.54 -19.48
C ALA A 139 2.98 13.07 -20.64
N GLY A 140 2.18 14.12 -20.39
CA GLY A 140 1.38 14.80 -21.41
C GLY A 140 0.01 14.15 -21.69
N PHE A 141 -0.77 14.84 -22.53
CA PHE A 141 -2.18 14.52 -22.77
C PHE A 141 -2.42 13.10 -23.31
N GLN A 142 -1.57 12.62 -24.22
CA GLN A 142 -1.74 11.29 -24.82
C GLN A 142 -1.54 10.17 -23.81
N ALA A 143 -0.54 10.28 -22.94
CA ALA A 143 -0.31 9.33 -21.85
C ALA A 143 -1.51 9.30 -20.89
N LYS A 144 -2.00 10.48 -20.46
CA LYS A 144 -3.19 10.59 -19.62
C LYS A 144 -4.43 9.98 -20.28
N LYS A 145 -4.64 10.20 -21.58
CA LYS A 145 -5.77 9.63 -22.34
C LYS A 145 -5.68 8.10 -22.44
N GLY A 146 -4.47 7.57 -22.69
CA GLY A 146 -4.19 6.14 -22.70
C GLY A 146 -4.46 5.50 -21.33
N ALA A 147 -3.92 6.11 -20.27
CA ALA A 147 -4.14 5.69 -18.88
C ALA A 147 -5.64 5.66 -18.53
N ASN A 148 -6.39 6.73 -18.82
CA ASN A 148 -7.84 6.76 -18.63
C ASN A 148 -8.55 5.61 -19.35
N THR A 149 -8.17 5.33 -20.60
CA THR A 149 -8.78 4.26 -21.40
C THR A 149 -8.54 2.90 -20.76
N ARG A 150 -7.31 2.63 -20.30
CA ARG A 150 -6.93 1.38 -19.66
C ARG A 150 -7.61 1.20 -18.28
N CYS A 151 -7.64 2.25 -17.46
CA CYS A 151 -8.24 2.22 -16.12
C CYS A 151 -9.77 2.03 -16.12
N LYS A 152 -10.45 2.16 -17.27
CA LYS A 152 -11.90 1.89 -17.41
C LYS A 152 -12.28 0.48 -16.99
N VAL A 153 -11.34 -0.46 -16.97
CA VAL A 153 -11.60 -1.83 -16.52
C VAL A 153 -12.10 -1.90 -15.07
N LEU A 154 -11.70 -0.96 -14.18
CA LEU A 154 -12.24 -0.84 -12.81
C LEU A 154 -13.76 -0.56 -12.79
N LYS A 155 -14.29 0.00 -13.88
CA LYS A 155 -15.71 0.31 -14.05
C LYS A 155 -16.45 -0.72 -14.93
N SER A 156 -15.79 -1.81 -15.29
CA SER A 156 -16.38 -2.89 -16.10
C SER A 156 -17.32 -3.78 -15.28
N ALA A 157 -18.05 -4.65 -15.98
CA ALA A 157 -18.93 -5.63 -15.36
C ALA A 157 -18.21 -6.57 -14.37
N ALA A 158 -16.91 -6.84 -14.59
CA ALA A 158 -16.11 -7.71 -13.72
C ALA A 158 -15.94 -7.14 -12.30
N PHE A 159 -15.90 -5.81 -12.17
CA PHE A 159 -15.70 -5.11 -10.89
C PHE A 159 -16.99 -4.51 -10.31
N LYS A 160 -18.04 -4.39 -11.13
CA LYS A 160 -19.35 -3.84 -10.74
C LYS A 160 -19.93 -4.42 -9.44
N PRO A 161 -19.81 -5.74 -9.15
CA PRO A 161 -20.33 -6.29 -7.89
C PRO A 161 -19.72 -5.66 -6.64
N CYS A 162 -18.51 -5.09 -6.70
CA CYS A 162 -17.83 -4.50 -5.54
C CYS A 162 -18.14 -3.01 -5.33
N HIS A 163 -18.63 -2.30 -6.35
CA HIS A 163 -18.78 -0.83 -6.31
C HIS A 163 -19.67 -0.32 -5.16
N HIS A 164 -20.57 -1.16 -4.64
CA HIS A 164 -21.46 -0.82 -3.53
C HIS A 164 -20.80 -0.91 -2.14
N VAL A 165 -19.72 -1.67 -2.00
CA VAL A 165 -18.95 -1.82 -0.76
C VAL A 165 -17.64 -1.05 -0.78
N VAL A 166 -17.01 -0.93 -1.96
CA VAL A 166 -15.77 -0.15 -2.14
C VAL A 166 -15.95 0.78 -3.34
N PRO A 167 -16.03 2.11 -3.13
CA PRO A 167 -16.15 3.08 -4.21
C PRO A 167 -14.97 3.00 -5.19
N PRO A 168 -15.20 2.89 -6.51
CA PRO A 168 -14.12 2.74 -7.49
C PRO A 168 -13.41 4.06 -7.84
N GLU A 169 -13.95 5.22 -7.50
CA GLU A 169 -13.41 6.53 -7.92
C GLU A 169 -11.98 6.81 -7.45
N PRO A 170 -11.62 6.60 -6.15
CA PRO A 170 -10.26 6.82 -5.69
C PRO A 170 -9.25 5.89 -6.40
N TRP A 171 -9.64 4.63 -6.59
CA TRP A 171 -8.84 3.61 -7.28
C TRP A 171 -8.66 3.92 -8.77
N TYR A 172 -9.69 4.48 -9.41
CA TYR A 172 -9.59 4.94 -10.79
C TYR A 172 -8.60 6.11 -10.92
N GLY A 173 -8.64 7.06 -9.99
CA GLY A 173 -7.67 8.17 -9.94
C GLY A 173 -6.24 7.68 -9.77
N ALA A 174 -6.02 6.80 -8.79
CA ALA A 174 -4.72 6.17 -8.53
C ALA A 174 -4.21 5.38 -9.75
N CYS A 175 -5.07 4.58 -10.39
CA CYS A 175 -4.73 3.86 -11.61
C CYS A 175 -4.21 4.81 -12.71
N VAL A 176 -4.91 5.92 -12.95
CA VAL A 176 -4.49 6.87 -14.01
C VAL A 176 -3.15 7.51 -13.66
N TYR A 177 -2.96 7.88 -12.39
CA TYR A 177 -1.71 8.44 -11.89
C TYR A 177 -0.54 7.45 -12.07
N ASP A 178 -0.71 6.21 -11.63
CA ASP A 178 0.31 5.16 -11.73
C ASP A 178 0.67 4.84 -13.18
N LEU A 179 -0.32 4.72 -14.06
CA LEU A 179 -0.07 4.45 -15.48
C LEU A 179 0.69 5.58 -16.16
N CYS A 180 0.50 6.84 -15.75
CA CYS A 180 1.32 7.95 -16.20
C CYS A 180 2.76 7.89 -15.67
N ALA A 181 2.97 7.39 -14.44
CA ALA A 181 4.29 7.25 -13.82
C ALA A 181 5.09 6.02 -14.31
N CYS A 182 4.39 5.00 -14.82
CA CYS A 182 4.99 3.70 -15.13
C CYS A 182 5.82 3.63 -16.42
N GLY A 183 5.73 4.63 -17.30
CA GLY A 183 6.49 4.64 -18.56
C GLY A 183 6.12 3.46 -19.46
N ALA A 184 7.08 2.56 -19.74
CA ALA A 184 6.85 1.39 -20.60
C ALA A 184 6.10 0.23 -19.91
N ASN A 185 6.16 0.12 -18.57
CA ASN A 185 5.63 -1.04 -17.83
C ASN A 185 4.14 -0.86 -17.46
N THR A 186 3.31 -0.40 -18.40
CA THR A 186 1.92 -0.03 -18.11
C THR A 186 1.01 -1.21 -17.80
N ASP A 187 1.33 -2.41 -18.29
CA ASP A 187 0.56 -3.64 -18.01
C ASP A 187 0.73 -4.10 -16.56
N GLU A 188 1.97 -4.18 -16.08
CA GLU A 188 2.30 -4.54 -14.70
C GLU A 188 1.62 -3.61 -13.70
N CYS A 189 1.75 -2.28 -13.88
CA CYS A 189 1.12 -1.30 -12.99
C CYS A 189 -0.40 -1.35 -12.98
N LEU A 190 -1.00 -1.62 -14.15
CA LEU A 190 -2.43 -1.81 -14.24
C LEU A 190 -2.84 -3.03 -13.40
N CYS A 191 -2.13 -4.15 -13.55
CA CYS A 191 -2.43 -5.38 -12.81
C CYS A 191 -2.26 -5.22 -11.30
N ASP A 192 -1.22 -4.50 -10.85
CA ASP A 192 -1.02 -4.20 -9.43
C ASP A 192 -2.19 -3.39 -8.87
N THR A 193 -2.66 -2.37 -9.60
CA THR A 193 -3.80 -1.55 -9.17
C THR A 193 -5.10 -2.37 -9.12
N LEU A 194 -5.32 -3.24 -10.11
CA LEU A 194 -6.51 -4.09 -10.17
C LEU A 194 -6.52 -5.14 -9.07
N GLU A 195 -5.37 -5.76 -8.76
CA GLU A 195 -5.26 -6.69 -7.64
C GLU A 195 -5.49 -5.98 -6.31
N ALA A 196 -4.95 -4.78 -6.12
CA ALA A 196 -5.17 -4.01 -4.90
C ALA A 196 -6.66 -3.68 -4.68
N TYR A 197 -7.37 -3.25 -5.73
CA TYR A 197 -8.82 -3.03 -5.64
C TYR A 197 -9.58 -4.34 -5.39
N ALA A 198 -9.24 -5.42 -6.09
CA ALA A 198 -9.85 -6.74 -5.88
C ALA A 198 -9.60 -7.30 -4.47
N SER A 199 -8.43 -7.02 -3.87
CA SER A 199 -8.11 -7.37 -2.48
C SER A 199 -9.05 -6.67 -1.50
N GLN A 200 -9.28 -5.36 -1.70
CA GLN A 200 -10.22 -4.59 -0.87
C GLN A 200 -11.66 -5.07 -1.03
N CYS A 201 -12.07 -5.43 -2.25
CA CYS A 201 -13.35 -6.08 -2.48
C CYS A 201 -13.48 -7.39 -1.69
N ARG A 202 -12.43 -8.23 -1.71
CA ARG A 202 -12.37 -9.50 -0.97
C ARG A 202 -12.47 -9.27 0.53
N ALA A 203 -11.78 -8.26 1.06
CA ALA A 203 -11.86 -7.87 2.47
C ALA A 203 -13.27 -7.40 2.87
N ALA A 204 -13.98 -6.76 1.95
CA ALA A 204 -15.39 -6.38 2.10
C ALA A 204 -16.39 -7.54 1.83
N GLY A 205 -15.90 -8.76 1.59
CA GLY A 205 -16.73 -9.96 1.39
C GLY A 205 -17.18 -10.21 -0.05
N VAL A 206 -16.67 -9.47 -1.03
CA VAL A 206 -17.00 -9.61 -2.46
C VAL A 206 -15.83 -10.21 -3.22
N ILE A 207 -15.97 -11.47 -3.65
CA ILE A 207 -14.95 -12.16 -4.46
C ILE A 207 -15.20 -11.88 -5.96
N LEU A 208 -14.24 -11.25 -6.62
CA LEU A 208 -14.32 -10.91 -8.05
C LEU A 208 -13.53 -11.90 -8.90
N GLN A 209 -14.10 -12.32 -10.02
CA GLN A 209 -13.43 -13.09 -11.06
C GLN A 209 -13.08 -12.15 -12.22
N TRP A 210 -11.93 -11.46 -12.09
CA TRP A 210 -11.56 -10.36 -12.98
C TRP A 210 -10.37 -10.67 -13.90
N ARG A 211 -9.52 -11.64 -13.55
CA ARG A 211 -8.38 -12.05 -14.37
C ARG A 211 -8.84 -12.89 -15.57
N SER A 212 -8.20 -12.70 -16.70
CA SER A 212 -8.45 -13.47 -17.93
C SER A 212 -7.19 -13.56 -18.79
N ALA A 213 -7.20 -14.41 -19.82
CA ALA A 213 -6.08 -14.52 -20.76
C ALA A 213 -5.70 -13.19 -21.44
N SER A 214 -6.62 -12.22 -21.49
CA SER A 214 -6.41 -10.89 -22.06
C SER A 214 -6.23 -9.77 -21.02
N LEU A 215 -6.36 -10.08 -19.73
CA LEU A 215 -6.27 -9.11 -18.64
C LEU A 215 -5.61 -9.74 -17.41
N CYS A 216 -4.32 -9.42 -17.22
CA CYS A 216 -3.55 -9.86 -16.06
C CYS A 216 -3.62 -11.38 -15.82
N GLY A 217 -3.74 -12.14 -16.91
CA GLY A 217 -3.63 -13.58 -16.91
C GLY A 217 -2.18 -13.95 -16.64
N GLU A 218 -1.98 -14.90 -15.72
CA GLU A 218 -0.73 -15.64 -15.64
C GLU A 218 -0.63 -16.62 -16.82
#